data_AF-A0A7V9QMD4-F1
#
_entry.id   AF-A0A7V9QMD4-F1
#
_cell.length_a   1.000
_cell.length_b   1.000
_cell.length_c   1.000
_cell.angle_alpha   90.00
_cell.angle_beta   90.00
_cell.angle_gamma   90.00
#
_symmetry.space_group_name_H-M   'P 1'
#
loop_
_entity.id
_entity.type
_entity.pdbx_description
1 polymer ?
#
loop_
_entity_poly.entity_id
_entity_poly.type
_entity_poly.pdbx_seq_one_letter_code
_entity_poly.pdbx_strand_id
1 'polypeptide(L)'
;MSVPTKYVLTISDAGWRIQFADGSVIRPQVLAIAGDSLVTRAGPYASTLRPGVFVVTEGVFRLKDGKLIGRSIARYNVTSADSVRRVNSIGIRR
;
A
#
# COMPACT_ATOMS: atom_id res chain seq x y z
N MET A 1 -8.46 -8.83 16.35
CA MET A 1 -7.04 -8.94 15.91
C MET A 1 -6.93 -8.49 14.47
N SER A 2 -6.05 -7.55 14.13
CA SER A 2 -5.78 -7.17 12.72
C SER A 2 -4.71 -8.09 12.13
N VAL A 3 -5.01 -8.85 11.07
CA VAL A 3 -4.00 -9.62 10.35
C VAL A 3 -3.15 -8.66 9.50
N PRO A 4 -1.82 -8.61 9.69
CA PRO A 4 -0.94 -7.79 8.87
C PRO A 4 -0.82 -8.38 7.47
N THR A 5 -1.10 -7.58 6.45
CA THR A 5 -0.82 -7.96 5.06
C THR A 5 0.67 -7.74 4.78
N LYS A 6 1.39 -8.81 4.45
CA LYS A 6 2.77 -8.73 3.99
C LYS A 6 2.77 -8.61 2.46
N TYR A 7 3.42 -7.59 1.93
CA TYR A 7 3.69 -7.42 0.50
C TYR A 7 5.09 -6.84 0.31
N VAL A 8 5.68 -7.05 -0.87
CA VAL A 8 7.01 -6.51 -1.19
C VAL A 8 6.83 -5.18 -1.91
N LEU A 9 7.24 -4.09 -1.28
CA LEU A 9 7.30 -2.78 -1.92
C LEU A 9 8.70 -2.56 -2.49
N THR A 10 8.86 -2.59 -3.80
CA THR A 10 10.13 -2.31 -4.47
C THR A 10 10.20 -0.84 -4.88
N ILE A 11 11.31 -0.18 -4.53
CA ILE A 11 11.56 1.22 -4.85
C ILE A 11 12.77 1.25 -5.79
N SER A 12 12.57 1.73 -7.01
CA SER A 12 13.64 1.90 -8.00
C SER A 12 13.63 3.30 -8.58
N ASP A 13 14.76 3.76 -9.11
CA ASP A 13 14.87 5.07 -9.78
C ASP A 13 13.99 5.17 -11.04
N ALA A 14 13.58 4.01 -11.58
CA ALA A 14 12.60 3.85 -12.66
C ALA A 14 11.12 3.95 -12.19
N GLY A 15 10.88 4.26 -10.92
CA GLY A 15 9.55 4.43 -10.32
C GLY A 15 9.23 3.46 -9.19
N TRP A 16 8.17 3.80 -8.44
CA TRP A 16 7.69 3.06 -7.27
C TRP A 16 6.77 1.92 -7.70
N ARG A 17 6.96 0.72 -7.12
CA ARG A 17 6.09 -0.44 -7.39
C ARG A 17 5.81 -1.26 -6.12
N ILE A 18 4.55 -1.59 -5.89
CA ILE A 18 4.11 -2.54 -4.88
C ILE A 18 3.87 -3.87 -5.58
N GLN A 19 4.61 -4.91 -5.21
CA GLN A 19 4.38 -6.27 -5.65
C GLN A 19 3.74 -7.09 -4.53
N PHE A 20 2.54 -7.60 -4.80
CA PHE A 20 1.84 -8.49 -3.90
C PHE A 20 2.32 -9.94 -4.08
N ALA A 21 2.02 -10.79 -3.08
CA ALA A 21 2.42 -12.19 -3.09
C ALA A 21 1.77 -13.01 -4.23
N ASP A 22 0.62 -12.55 -4.73
CA ASP A 22 -0.08 -13.11 -5.89
C ASP A 22 0.54 -12.68 -7.24
N GLY A 23 1.63 -11.91 -7.22
CA GLY A 23 2.29 -11.39 -8.41
C GLY A 23 1.72 -10.08 -8.94
N SER A 24 0.62 -9.57 -8.37
CA SER A 24 0.03 -8.29 -8.77
C SER A 24 1.01 -7.14 -8.53
N VAL A 25 1.19 -6.28 -9.52
CA VAL A 25 2.06 -5.10 -9.44
C VAL A 25 1.24 -3.82 -9.54
N ILE A 26 1.32 -2.98 -8.51
CA ILE A 26 0.66 -1.67 -8.46
C ILE A 26 1.71 -0.57 -8.44
N ARG A 27 1.48 0.50 -9.19
CA ARG A 27 2.36 1.69 -9.21
C ARG A 27 1.73 2.79 -8.35
N PRO A 28 2.14 2.95 -7.08
CA PRO A 28 1.65 4.05 -6.27
C PRO A 28 2.16 5.40 -6.78
N GLN A 29 1.30 6.40 -6.73
CA GLN A 29 1.70 7.80 -6.84
C GLN A 29 2.27 8.25 -5.50
N VAL A 30 3.44 8.89 -5.52
CA VAL A 30 3.99 9.61 -4.36
C VAL A 30 3.36 10.98 -4.31
N LEU A 31 2.70 11.30 -3.19
CA LEU A 31 2.03 12.58 -2.98
C LEU A 31 2.91 13.58 -2.24
N ALA A 32 3.72 13.10 -1.29
CA ALA A 32 4.63 13.95 -0.52
C ALA A 32 5.82 13.13 0.02
N ILE A 33 6.97 13.80 0.14
CA ILE A 33 8.16 13.31 0.83
C ILE A 33 8.60 14.41 1.79
N ALA A 34 8.83 14.05 3.06
CA ALA A 34 9.33 14.96 4.08
C ALA A 34 10.30 14.22 5.01
N GLY A 35 11.61 14.43 4.81
CA GLY A 35 12.65 13.71 5.55
C GLY A 35 12.57 12.21 5.34
N ASP A 36 12.35 11.47 6.42
CA ASP A 36 12.16 10.01 6.41
C ASP A 36 10.72 9.60 6.09
N SER A 37 9.79 10.54 5.96
CA SER A 37 8.35 10.30 5.83
C SER A 37 7.88 10.40 4.38
N LEU A 38 6.93 9.54 4.02
CA LEU A 38 6.39 9.39 2.67
C LEU A 38 4.86 9.26 2.72
N VAL A 39 4.16 9.96 1.83
CA VAL A 39 2.74 9.78 1.59
C VAL A 39 2.52 9.25 0.18
N THR A 40 1.73 8.19 0.04
CA THR A 40 1.39 7.59 -1.27
C THR A 40 -0.11 7.41 -1.44
N ARG A 41 -0.54 7.36 -2.71
CA ARG A 41 -1.87 6.91 -3.10
C ARG A 41 -1.76 5.89 -4.23
N ALA A 42 -2.59 4.87 -4.22
CA ALA A 42 -2.68 3.90 -5.32
C ALA A 42 -4.12 3.50 -5.61
N GLY A 43 -4.41 3.24 -6.88
CA GLY A 43 -5.69 2.74 -7.35
C GLY A 43 -6.60 3.76 -8.03
N PRO A 44 -7.81 3.35 -8.40
CA PRO A 44 -8.43 2.05 -8.07
C PRO A 44 -7.71 0.84 -8.70
N TYR A 45 -7.55 -0.26 -7.95
CA TYR A 45 -7.02 -1.54 -8.46
C TYR A 45 -7.78 -2.73 -7.85
N ALA A 46 -7.72 -3.90 -8.49
CA ALA A 46 -8.35 -5.12 -7.99
C ALA A 46 -7.75 -5.52 -6.63
N SER A 47 -8.60 -5.68 -5.61
CA SER A 47 -8.12 -5.98 -4.26
C SER A 47 -7.63 -7.41 -4.15
N THR A 48 -6.38 -7.56 -3.70
CA THR A 48 -5.79 -8.86 -3.33
C THR A 48 -6.37 -9.44 -2.04
N LEU A 49 -7.11 -8.63 -1.26
CA LEU A 49 -7.74 -9.03 0.00
C LEU A 49 -9.25 -9.30 -0.14
N ARG A 50 -9.89 -8.72 -1.16
CA ARG A 50 -11.34 -8.84 -1.41
C ARG A 50 -11.57 -9.14 -2.89
N PRO A 51 -11.70 -10.43 -3.28
CA PRO A 51 -11.92 -10.81 -4.66
C PRO A 51 -13.10 -10.07 -5.30
N GLY A 52 -12.92 -9.59 -6.53
CA GLY A 52 -13.94 -8.86 -7.29
C GLY A 52 -14.17 -7.40 -6.85
N VAL A 53 -13.48 -6.92 -5.81
CA VAL A 53 -13.65 -5.57 -5.28
C VAL A 53 -12.47 -4.68 -5.65
N PHE A 54 -12.73 -3.49 -6.18
CA PHE A 54 -11.70 -2.48 -6.41
C PHE A 54 -11.40 -1.69 -5.13
N VAL A 55 -10.14 -1.31 -4.94
CA VAL A 55 -9.66 -0.59 -3.77
C VAL A 55 -8.80 0.61 -4.17
N VAL A 56 -8.96 1.72 -3.44
CA VAL A 56 -8.02 2.84 -3.42
C VAL A 56 -7.29 2.81 -2.08
N THR A 57 -5.97 2.94 -2.10
CA THR A 57 -5.16 2.99 -0.89
C THR A 57 -4.45 4.32 -0.74
N GLU A 58 -4.37 4.81 0.51
CA GLU A 58 -3.56 5.95 0.90
C GLU A 58 -2.63 5.51 2.03
N GLY A 59 -1.32 5.67 1.84
CA GLY A 59 -0.33 5.19 2.78
C GLY A 59 0.53 6.31 3.34
N VAL A 60 0.86 6.21 4.62
CA VAL A 60 1.87 7.03 5.29
C VAL A 60 2.95 6.10 5.83
N PHE A 61 4.18 6.32 5.41
CA PHE A 61 5.33 5.47 5.72
C PHE A 61 6.49 6.30 6.24
N ARG A 62 7.36 5.64 7.03
CA ARG A 62 8.68 6.14 7.40
C ARG A 62 9.75 5.17 6.96
N LEU A 63 10.86 5.71 6.47
CA LEU A 63 12.05 4.94 6.18
C LEU A 63 12.82 4.70 7.49
N LYS A 64 12.88 3.44 7.91
CA LYS A 64 13.60 3.01 9.10
C LYS A 64 14.39 1.74 8.80
N ASP A 65 15.69 1.75 9.05
CA ASP A 65 16.59 0.60 8.82
C ASP A 65 16.50 0.04 7.39
N GLY A 66 16.38 0.92 6.39
CA GLY A 66 16.24 0.55 4.97
C GLY A 66 14.87 -0.02 4.59
N LYS A 67 13.89 0.03 5.51
CA LYS A 67 12.52 -0.45 5.31
C LYS A 67 11.53 0.70 5.36
N LEU A 68 10.49 0.65 4.52
CA LEU A 68 9.35 1.55 4.67
C LEU A 68 8.32 0.94 5.61
N ILE A 69 8.18 1.52 6.79
CA ILE A 69 7.27 1.03 7.82
C ILE A 69 6.15 2.05 7.98
N GLY A 70 4.90 1.60 7.94
CA GLY A 70 3.79 2.53 7.99
C GLY A 70 2.42 1.89 8.04
N ARG A 71 1.42 2.72 7.76
CA ARG A 71 0.01 2.31 7.69
C ARG A 71 -0.61 2.83 6.41
N SER A 72 -1.42 1.98 5.80
CA SER A 72 -2.28 2.31 4.68
C SER A 72 -3.75 2.27 5.10
N ILE A 73 -4.55 3.19 4.55
CA ILE A 73 -6.00 3.15 4.58
C ILE A 73 -6.45 2.62 3.23
N ALA A 74 -7.11 1.47 3.23
CA ALA A 74 -7.77 0.88 2.08
C ALA A 74 -9.25 1.27 2.09
N ARG A 75 -9.71 1.90 1.01
CA ARG A 75 -11.12 2.24 0.77
C ARG A 75 -11.61 1.38 -0.38
N TYR A 76 -12.54 0.47 -0.08
CA TYR A 76 -13.13 -0.46 -1.03
C TYR A 76 -14.32 0.17 -1.71
N ASN A 77 -14.45 -0.05 -3.02
CA ASN A 77 -15.61 0.37 -3.78
C ASN A 77 -16.78 -0.61 -3.56
N VAL A 78 -17.45 -0.48 -2.42
CA VAL A 78 -18.61 -1.29 -2.00
C VAL A 78 -19.67 -0.42 -1.36
N THR A 79 -20.93 -0.85 -1.40
CA THR A 79 -22.07 -0.16 -0.76
C THR A 79 -22.27 -0.54 0.70
N SER A 80 -21.54 -1.54 1.21
CA SER A 80 -21.63 -1.98 2.61
C SER A 80 -20.89 -1.06 3.57
N ALA A 81 -21.30 -1.08 4.85
CA ALA A 81 -20.73 -0.22 5.90
C ALA A 81 -19.23 -0.49 6.17
N ASP A 82 -18.72 -1.69 5.88
CA ASP A 82 -17.30 -2.05 6.07
C ASP A 82 -16.45 -1.77 4.81
N SER A 83 -16.43 -0.52 4.37
CA SER A 83 -15.71 -0.07 3.18
C SER A 83 -14.29 0.44 3.47
N VAL A 84 -13.89 0.57 4.73
CA VAL A 84 -12.58 1.15 5.12
C VAL A 84 -11.79 0.20 6.01
N ARG A 85 -10.57 -0.13 5.61
CA ARG A 85 -9.64 -0.95 6.39
C ARG A 85 -8.31 -0.26 6.62
N ARG A 86 -7.79 -0.33 7.84
CA ARG A 86 -6.41 0.06 8.17
C ARG A 86 -5.49 -1.14 8.04
N VAL A 87 -4.38 -0.96 7.34
CA VAL A 87 -3.40 -2.02 7.03
C VAL A 87 -2.03 -1.58 7.50
N ASN A 88 -1.43 -2.29 8.45
CA ASN A 88 -0.03 -2.08 8.80
C ASN A 88 0.85 -2.67 7.68
N SER A 89 1.88 -1.95 7.28
CA SER A 89 2.65 -2.25 6.07
C SER A 89 4.15 -2.15 6.35
N ILE A 90 4.91 -3.11 5.80
CA ILE A 90 6.38 -3.11 5.83
C ILE A 90 6.84 -3.37 4.39
N GLY A 91 7.53 -2.38 3.82
CA GLY A 91 8.20 -2.45 2.53
C GLY A 91 9.71 -2.64 2.71
N ILE A 92 10.34 -3.39 1.82
CA ILE A 92 11.79 -3.60 1.79
C ILE A 92 12.33 -3.10 0.46
N ARG A 93 13.40 -2.32 0.47
CA ARG A 93 14.10 -2.00 -0.78
C ARG A 93 14.67 -3.32 -1.37
N ARG A 94 14.39 -3.57 -2.64
CA ARG A 94 15.03 -4.61 -3.45
C ARG A 94 15.69 -3.94 -4.63
#